data_AF-E1YGL8-F1
#
_entry.id   AF-E1YGL8-F1
#
_cell.length_a   1.000
_cell.length_b   1.000
_cell.length_c   1.000
_cell.angle_alpha   90.00
_cell.angle_beta   90.00
_cell.angle_gamma   90.00
#
_symmetry.space_group_name_H-M   'P 1'
#
loop_
_entity.id
_entity.type
_entity.pdbx_description
1 polymer ?
#
loop_
_entity_poly.entity_id
_entity_poly.type
_entity_poly.pdbx_seq_one_letter_code
_entity_poly.pdbx_strand_id
1 'polypeptide(L)' 'MAYIKQDPIPPEKPPTLREATRMVASPGGFLGRKSDGDPGTKSLWLGLQRVDDLAGMWRVLMAYAQSNRAKQTYG' A
#
# COMPACT_ATOMS: atom_id res chain seq x y z
N MET A 1 -2.67 -3.92 -2.33
CA MET A 1 -2.25 -2.65 -1.73
C MET A 1 -3.33 -1.66 -2.09
N ALA A 2 -4.28 -1.38 -1.21
CA ALA A 2 -5.47 -0.58 -1.53
C ALA A 2 -5.15 0.71 -2.30
N TYR A 3 -3.98 1.33 -2.10
CA TYR A 3 -3.52 2.47 -2.87
C TYR A 3 -3.43 2.28 -4.40
N ILE A 4 -2.93 1.13 -4.86
CA ILE A 4 -2.68 0.87 -6.30
C ILE A 4 -3.94 0.38 -6.99
N LYS A 5 -4.66 -0.55 -6.34
CA LYS A 5 -5.88 -1.16 -6.89
C LYS A 5 -7.15 -0.41 -6.52
N GLN A 6 -7.07 0.58 -5.63
CA GLN A 6 -8.20 1.29 -5.02
C GLN A 6 -9.26 0.36 -4.42
N ASP A 7 -8.84 -0.84 -4.04
CA ASP A 7 -9.67 -1.88 -3.46
C ASP A 7 -9.25 -2.09 -1.99
N PRO A 8 -10.14 -1.78 -1.03
CA PRO A 8 -9.85 -1.99 0.39
C PRO A 8 -9.83 -3.46 0.78
N ILE A 9 -10.39 -4.35 -0.05
CA ILE A 9 -10.45 -5.79 0.23
C ILE A 9 -9.13 -6.44 -0.21
N PRO A 10 -8.40 -7.11 0.70
CA PRO A 10 -7.21 -7.85 0.31
C PRO A 10 -7.57 -9.02 -0.60
N PRO A 11 -6.72 -9.36 -1.59
CA PRO A 11 -6.96 -10.53 -2.42
C PRO A 11 -6.95 -11.81 -1.58
N GLU A 12 -7.79 -12.78 -1.93
CA GLU A 12 -7.89 -14.07 -1.23
C GLU A 12 -6.54 -14.81 -1.22
N LYS A 13 -5.81 -14.74 -2.34
CA LYS A 13 -4.46 -15.30 -2.46
C LYS A 13 -3.42 -14.21 -2.29
N PRO A 14 -2.35 -14.46 -1.50
CA PRO A 14 -1.26 -13.50 -1.38
C PRO A 14 -0.57 -13.28 -2.74
N PRO A 15 -0.08 -12.07 -3.01
CA PRO A 15 0.69 -11.82 -4.22
C PRO A 15 1.98 -12.63 -4.20
N THR A 16 2.44 -13.03 -5.38
CA THR A 16 3.78 -13.58 -5.57
C THR A 16 4.84 -12.55 -5.19
N LEU A 17 6.07 -13.01 -4.93
CA LEU A 17 7.19 -12.10 -4.64
C LEU A 17 7.36 -11.06 -5.75
N ARG A 18 7.25 -11.47 -7.02
CA ARG A 18 7.38 -10.57 -8.16
C ARG A 18 6.27 -9.52 -8.20
N GLU A 19 5.04 -9.90 -7.89
CA GLU A 19 3.92 -8.95 -7.80
C GLU A 19 4.12 -7.98 -6.63
N ALA A 20 4.51 -8.49 -5.45
CA ALA A 20 4.79 -7.66 -4.28
C ALA A 20 5.92 -6.65 -4.57
N THR A 21 7.01 -7.08 -5.20
CA THR A 21 8.12 -6.21 -5.62
C THR A 21 7.65 -5.10 -6.56
N ARG A 22 6.79 -5.42 -7.53
CA ARG A 22 6.21 -4.42 -8.44
C ARG A 22 5.26 -3.47 -7.73
N MET A 23 4.42 -3.98 -6.82
CA MET A 23 3.53 -3.17 -6.01
C MET A 23 4.31 -2.17 -5.14
N VAL A 24 5.41 -2.59 -4.53
CA VAL A 24 6.29 -1.69 -3.76
C VAL A 24 6.94 -0.65 -4.68
N ALA A 25 7.39 -1.05 -5.87
CA ALA A 25 8.07 -0.13 -6.78
C ALA A 25 7.16 0.92 -7.43
N SER A 26 5.85 0.65 -7.57
CA SER A 26 4.91 1.57 -8.23
C SER A 26 4.84 2.95 -7.57
N PRO A 27 4.69 3.08 -6.23
CA PRO A 27 4.85 4.36 -5.53
C PRO A 27 6.20 5.05 -5.74
N GLY A 28 7.26 4.29 -6.06
CA GLY A 28 8.59 4.81 -6.39
C GLY A 28 8.79 5.16 -7.87
N GLY A 29 7.71 5.23 -8.66
CA GLY A 29 7.74 5.65 -10.06
C GLY A 29 7.88 4.51 -11.08
N PHE A 30 7.78 3.25 -10.66
CA PHE A 30 7.78 2.13 -11.61
C PHE A 30 6.41 1.99 -12.29
N LEU A 31 6.38 2.25 -13.60
CA LEU A 31 5.16 2.22 -14.42
C LEU A 31 4.65 0.80 -14.69
N GLY A 32 5.55 -0.18 -14.83
CA GLY A 32 5.17 -1.58 -15.01
C GLY A 32 4.57 -1.92 -16.38
N ARG A 33 4.98 -1.24 -17.46
CA ARG A 33 4.55 -1.56 -18.82
C ARG A 33 5.08 -2.92 -19.26
N LYS A 34 4.47 -3.51 -20.31
CA LYS A 34 4.77 -4.86 -20.81
C LYS A 34 6.28 -5.12 -21.06
N SER A 35 7.03 -4.09 -21.46
CA SER A 35 8.45 -4.20 -21.78
C SER A 35 9.38 -3.50 -20.79
N ASP A 36 8.89 -3.02 -19.65
CA ASP A 36 9.73 -2.31 -18.66
C ASP A 36 10.67 -3.25 -17.86
N GLY A 37 10.54 -4.57 -18.00
CA GLY A 37 11.31 -5.52 -17.20
C GLY A 37 10.91 -5.46 -15.72
N ASP A 38 11.84 -5.77 -14.82
CA ASP A 38 11.63 -5.68 -13.37
C ASP A 38 12.12 -4.33 -12.81
N PRO A 39 11.57 -3.87 -11.68
CA PRO A 39 11.93 -2.57 -11.12
C PRO A 39 13.41 -2.44 -10.76
N GLY A 40 14.00 -1.28 -11.06
CA GLY A 40 15.36 -0.95 -10.61
C GLY A 40 15.44 -0.53 -9.15
N THR A 41 16.66 -0.51 -8.60
CA THR A 41 16.95 -0.21 -7.18
C THR A 41 16.35 1.11 -6.71
N LYS A 42 16.41 2.18 -7.53
CA LYS A 42 15.87 3.50 -7.17
C LYS A 42 14.37 3.46 -6.93
N SER A 43 13.61 2.82 -7.83
CA SER A 43 12.15 2.72 -7.69
C SER A 43 11.77 1.87 -6.50
N LEU A 44 12.53 0.81 -6.19
CA LEU A 44 12.32 0.01 -4.99
C LEU A 44 12.61 0.78 -3.71
N TRP A 45 13.72 1.51 -3.65
CA TRP A 45 14.09 2.32 -2.49
C TRP A 45 13.02 3.37 -2.17
N LEU A 46 12.64 4.17 -3.17
CA LEU A 46 11.59 5.18 -3.00
C LEU A 46 10.25 4.54 -2.65
N GLY A 47 9.93 3.42 -3.30
CA GLY A 47 8.73 2.64 -3.04
C GLY A 47 8.60 2.17 -1.58
N LEU A 48 9.68 1.62 -1.03
CA LEU A 48 9.73 1.16 0.36
C LEU A 48 9.49 2.29 1.36
N GLN A 49 10.15 3.44 1.16
CA GLN A 49 9.92 4.62 2.00
C GLN A 49 8.44 5.05 1.97
N ARG A 50 7.82 5.08 0.79
CA ARG A 50 6.41 5.48 0.65
C ARG A 50 5.44 4.47 1.26
N VAL A 51 5.72 3.17 1.15
CA VAL A 51 4.87 2.14 1.76
C VAL A 51 4.93 2.24 3.29
N ASP A 52 6.09 2.55 3.86
CA ASP A 52 6.25 2.76 5.30
C ASP A 52 5.44 3.98 5.79
N ASP A 53 5.55 5.12 5.09
CA ASP A 53 4.76 6.32 5.36
C ASP A 53 3.25 6.03 5.33
N LEU A 54 2.78 5.32 4.28
CA LEU A 54 1.37 4.94 4.12
C LEU A 54 0.90 4.00 5.24
N ALA A 55 1.75 3.07 5.68
CA ALA A 55 1.44 2.19 6.80
C ALA A 55 1.31 2.98 8.11
N GLY A 56 2.19 3.95 8.34
CA GLY A 56 2.10 4.88 9.48
C GLY A 56 0.79 5.67 9.47
N MET A 57 0.46 6.30 8.35
CA MET A 57 -0.80 7.04 8.17
C MET A 57 -2.03 6.17 8.42
N TRP A 58 -2.06 4.95 7.87
CA TRP A 58 -3.16 4.01 8.06
C TRP A 58 -3.42 3.70 9.53
N ARG A 59 -2.36 3.45 10.32
CA ARG A 59 -2.48 3.18 11.76
C ARG A 59 -3.13 4.34 12.50
N VAL A 60 -2.72 5.58 12.21
CA VAL A 60 -3.29 6.79 12.82
C VAL A 60 -4.76 6.95 12.45
N LEU A 61 -5.10 6.82 11.15
CA LEU A 61 -6.47 6.96 10.67
C LEU A 61 -7.40 5.90 11.26
N MET A 62 -6.95 4.64 11.36
CA MET A 62 -7.75 3.57 11.94
C MET A 62 -7.97 3.72 13.44
N ALA A 63 -6.95 4.14 14.19
CA ALA A 63 -7.10 4.45 15.61
C ALA A 63 -8.12 5.58 15.83
N TYR A 64 -8.06 6.63 15.00
CA TYR A 64 -9.05 7.72 15.04
C TYR A 64 -10.47 7.21 14.72
N ALA A 65 -10.65 6.48 13.62
CA ALA A 65 -11.95 5.95 13.21
C ALA A 65 -12.58 5.05 14.28
N GLN A 66 -11.80 4.17 14.90
CA GLN A 66 -12.25 3.31 16.01
C GLN A 66 -12.69 4.13 17.22
N SER A 67 -11.93 5.16 17.60
CA SER A 67 -12.28 6.03 18.73
C SER A 67 -13.61 6.77 18.53
N ASN A 68 -13.89 7.24 17.31
CA ASN A 68 -15.13 7.95 17.01
C ASN A 68 -16.33 7.02 16.98
N ARG A 69 -16.16 5.81 16.44
CA ARG A 69 -17.21 4.79 16.45
C ARG A 69 -17.63 4.45 17.88
N ALA A 70 -16.66 4.31 18.80
CA ALA A 70 -16.95 4.06 20.20
C ALA A 70 -17.74 5.21 20.85
N LYS A 71 -17.40 6.48 20.57
CA LYS A 71 -18.14 7.63 21.11
C LYS A 71 -19.59 7.69 20.63
N GLN A 72 -19.85 7.24 19.41
CA GLN A 72 -21.18 7.27 18.79
C GLN A 72 -22.12 6.16 19.30
N THR A 73 -21.58 5.08 19.88
CA THR A 73 -22.39 3.96 20.43
C THR A 73 -22.82 4.16 21.89
N TYR A 74 -22.28 5.16 22.59
CA TYR A 74 -22.61 5.46 23.99
C TYR A 74 -23.29 6.84 24.16
N GLY A 75 -23.79 7.42 23.07
CA GLY A 75 -24.53 8.69 23.03
C GLY A 75 -26.00 8.50 22.66
#